data_AF-A0A947CJH9-F1
#
_entry.id   AF-A0A947CJH9-F1
#
_cell.length_a   1.000
_cell.length_b   1.000
_cell.length_c   1.000
_cell.angle_alpha   90.00
_cell.angle_beta   90.00
_cell.angle_gamma   90.00
#
_symmetry.space_group_name_H-M   'P 1'
#
loop_
_entity.id
_entity.type
_entity.pdbx_description
1 polymer ?
#
loop_
_entity_poly.entity_id
_entity_poly.type
_entity_poly.pdbx_seq_one_letter_code
_entity_poly.pdbx_strand_id
1 'polypeptide(L)'
;MFSERFLRSMAILLIAIVMAIAADESAVAGPMPGDGDVEPDAVRELADLGDTLKAAVLSGAMSEEDAIKIWETMRRRLEPPATPKPARDETRGGTPKRDLVRLAAPEPEQVWLLLQPEFLGRDVTVLRDELMLDPDQTLILDVLLDDYREAFELASAPFRVALTRSRRATADRWITETLQRARIDGDVTALENTRSALEKLAEERGAKETPGKPERADAAPSRREQRHRAWSQRMLAVTVQLEGRLAALRARVDEQLAELDREDAVITGERVLKMARSLRAERARLGRELAELIAAITTAEQRGPANDRLALALARVRVERLLPLGRFGGESMNLWAALSESVQRHEANDDDPAVAAARRVLRERTLEIAGRLDHRAEATLDRELEGLAYLQWRDRAIAANGGAAGGVPARQTTAALTTYAAACRRELAASMMTRDALLDLLDGSVASIEAADSDAELAATYRDAALRRGFPTEMRRRWSERALTSANRLDDLDDETIEWLRGLSADIAQSLAALRADSIRRRLVRDPRLAREQVAVRFGGDERTIAWGSEHWFGINHQTLTEIDDRTEGELRAMLTAEQWSVLPARRRDAKISKEGRDKKGNARPTPKKSG
;
A
#
# COMPACT_ATOMS: atom_id res chain seq x y z
N MET A 1 17.26 -5.91 -25.73
CA MET A 1 15.91 -5.31 -25.68
C MET A 1 15.34 -5.19 -24.25
N PHE A 2 15.82 -5.96 -23.25
CA PHE A 2 15.36 -5.86 -21.85
C PHE A 2 16.11 -4.83 -20.99
N SER A 3 17.42 -4.60 -21.20
CA SER A 3 18.22 -3.56 -20.51
C SER A 3 17.79 -2.10 -20.79
N GLU A 4 17.00 -1.90 -21.86
CA GLU A 4 16.55 -0.59 -22.35
C GLU A 4 15.37 -0.02 -21.53
N ARG A 5 14.51 -0.90 -20.99
CA ARG A 5 13.42 -0.52 -20.08
C ARG A 5 13.95 -0.20 -18.68
N PHE A 6 15.00 -0.90 -18.26
CA PHE A 6 15.68 -0.72 -16.99
C PHE A 6 16.36 0.65 -16.85
N LEU A 7 17.22 1.01 -17.80
CA LEU A 7 17.92 2.30 -17.79
C LEU A 7 16.98 3.50 -17.95
N ARG A 8 15.84 3.31 -18.63
CA ARG A 8 14.77 4.33 -18.72
C ARG A 8 14.06 4.51 -17.38
N SER A 9 13.64 3.42 -16.74
CA SER A 9 12.96 3.49 -15.43
C SER A 9 13.86 4.07 -14.35
N MET A 10 15.15 3.68 -14.31
CA MET A 10 16.10 4.17 -13.31
C MET A 10 16.51 5.64 -13.54
N ALA A 11 16.73 6.05 -14.79
CA ALA A 11 17.06 7.45 -15.11
C ALA A 11 15.85 8.38 -14.96
N ILE A 12 14.63 7.93 -15.31
CA ILE A 12 13.40 8.70 -15.09
C ILE A 12 13.12 8.84 -13.59
N LEU A 13 13.38 7.80 -12.79
CA LEU A 13 13.24 7.84 -11.33
C LEU A 13 14.29 8.77 -10.68
N LEU A 14 15.56 8.71 -11.10
CA LEU A 14 16.62 9.60 -10.61
C LEU A 14 16.37 11.06 -10.99
N ILE A 15 15.91 11.32 -12.22
CA ILE A 15 15.54 12.67 -12.68
C ILE A 15 14.29 13.17 -11.94
N ALA A 16 13.30 12.31 -11.69
CA ALA A 16 12.11 12.67 -10.92
C ALA A 16 12.43 12.97 -9.44
N ILE A 17 13.40 12.25 -8.84
CA ILE A 17 13.86 12.48 -7.46
C ILE A 17 14.70 13.76 -7.37
N VAL A 18 15.65 13.97 -8.29
CA VAL A 18 16.46 15.21 -8.34
C VAL A 18 15.59 16.43 -8.65
N MET A 19 14.56 16.30 -9.50
CA MET A 19 13.60 17.38 -9.77
C MET A 19 12.60 17.60 -8.64
N ALA A 20 12.23 16.56 -7.88
CA ALA A 20 11.38 16.70 -6.70
C ALA A 20 12.12 17.38 -5.55
N ILE A 21 13.41 17.09 -5.37
CA ILE A 21 14.27 17.70 -4.35
C ILE A 21 14.62 19.16 -4.72
N ALA A 22 14.96 19.42 -5.99
CA ALA A 22 15.23 20.79 -6.46
C ALA A 22 13.99 21.69 -6.51
N ALA A 23 12.78 21.11 -6.55
CA ALA A 23 11.53 21.87 -6.44
C ALA A 23 11.21 22.24 -4.97
N ASP A 24 11.66 21.44 -4.00
CA ASP A 24 11.39 21.63 -2.57
C ASP A 24 12.30 22.70 -1.94
N GLU A 25 13.55 22.84 -2.41
CA GLU A 25 14.47 23.91 -1.98
C GLU A 25 13.99 25.34 -2.31
N SER A 26 13.00 25.48 -3.20
CA SER A 26 12.43 26.78 -3.57
C SER A 26 11.15 27.15 -2.81
N ALA A 27 10.61 26.25 -1.97
CA ALA A 27 9.27 26.39 -1.41
C ALA A 27 9.16 26.48 0.12
N VAL A 28 10.24 26.35 0.90
CA VAL A 28 10.17 26.37 2.37
C VAL A 28 11.17 27.36 2.97
N ALA A 29 10.84 28.65 2.88
CA ALA A 29 11.37 29.66 3.79
C ALA A 29 10.36 29.87 4.93
N GLY A 30 10.49 29.09 6.00
CA GLY A 30 9.69 29.23 7.22
C GLY A 30 10.04 28.14 8.23
N PRO A 31 10.48 28.47 9.46
CA PRO A 31 10.96 27.48 10.41
C PRO A 31 9.79 26.84 11.17
N MET A 32 9.69 25.52 11.14
CA MET A 32 9.01 24.73 12.16
C MET A 32 9.93 23.60 12.62
N PRO A 33 9.93 23.26 13.92
CA PRO A 33 10.96 22.43 14.53
C PRO A 33 10.58 20.94 14.46
N GLY A 34 11.57 20.11 14.12
CA GLY A 34 11.51 18.66 14.34
C GLY A 34 11.21 17.81 13.11
N ASP A 35 12.02 17.93 12.05
CA ASP A 35 12.19 16.85 11.08
C ASP A 35 13.68 16.58 10.96
N GLY A 36 14.07 15.33 11.23
CA GLY A 36 15.46 14.90 11.23
C GLY A 36 16.06 15.03 9.85
N ASP A 37 17.17 15.76 9.78
CA ASP A 37 18.05 15.86 8.63
C ASP A 37 18.36 14.46 8.08
N VAL A 38 17.82 14.12 6.91
CA VAL A 38 18.43 13.06 6.10
C VAL A 38 19.73 13.66 5.59
N GLU A 39 20.84 13.29 6.24
CA GLU A 39 22.17 13.82 5.95
C GLU A 39 22.49 13.74 4.44
N PRO A 40 23.03 14.81 3.83
CA PRO A 40 23.43 14.84 2.42
C PRO A 40 24.44 13.75 2.02
N ASP A 41 25.08 13.11 2.99
CA ASP A 41 26.03 12.01 2.78
C ASP A 41 25.36 10.69 2.40
N ALA A 42 24.17 10.36 2.93
CA ALA A 42 23.46 9.11 2.58
C ALA A 42 22.97 9.10 1.11
N VAL A 43 22.56 10.27 0.62
CA VAL A 43 22.14 10.46 -0.78
C VAL A 43 23.32 10.30 -1.73
N ARG A 44 24.49 10.82 -1.34
CA ARG A 44 25.73 10.69 -2.11
C ARG A 44 26.24 9.26 -2.13
N GLU A 45 26.18 8.56 -0.99
CA GLU A 45 26.58 7.15 -0.88
C GLU A 45 25.73 6.24 -1.78
N LEU A 46 24.41 6.45 -1.83
CA LEU A 46 23.51 5.70 -2.72
C LEU A 46 23.76 5.98 -4.20
N ALA A 47 24.14 7.20 -4.55
CA ALA A 47 24.49 7.57 -5.92
C ALA A 47 25.78 6.88 -6.37
N ASP A 48 26.82 6.89 -5.52
CA ASP A 48 28.11 6.26 -5.79
C ASP A 48 27.99 4.72 -5.86
N LEU A 49 27.17 4.11 -5.00
CA LEU A 49 26.80 2.69 -5.09
C LEU A 49 26.08 2.40 -6.41
N GLY A 50 25.10 3.23 -6.78
CA GLY A 50 24.34 3.08 -8.01
C GLY A 50 25.22 3.11 -9.27
N ASP A 51 26.22 3.98 -9.31
CA ASP A 51 27.16 4.05 -10.43
C ASP A 51 28.12 2.85 -10.45
N THR A 52 28.55 2.36 -9.29
CA THR A 52 29.38 1.16 -9.15
C THR A 52 28.64 -0.10 -9.63
N LEU A 53 27.38 -0.28 -9.23
CA LEU A 53 26.55 -1.43 -9.65
C LEU A 53 26.23 -1.40 -11.15
N LYS A 54 25.99 -0.22 -11.73
CA LYS A 54 25.82 -0.08 -13.19
C LYS A 54 27.07 -0.50 -13.96
N ALA A 55 28.25 -0.11 -13.49
CA ALA A 55 29.52 -0.50 -14.11
C ALA A 55 29.74 -2.02 -14.02
N ALA A 56 29.36 -2.64 -12.91
CA ALA A 56 29.40 -4.10 -12.75
C ALA A 56 28.48 -4.82 -13.75
N VAL A 57 27.27 -4.30 -14.00
CA VAL A 57 26.36 -4.88 -15.00
C VAL A 57 26.90 -4.68 -16.42
N LEU A 58 27.38 -3.49 -16.75
CA LEU A 58 27.90 -3.19 -18.09
C LEU A 58 29.17 -3.99 -18.44
N SER A 59 30.01 -4.29 -17.44
CA SER A 59 31.22 -5.12 -17.62
C SER A 59 30.94 -6.62 -17.64
N GLY A 60 29.70 -7.04 -17.36
CA GLY A 60 29.34 -8.45 -17.26
C GLY A 60 29.75 -9.11 -15.93
N ALA A 61 30.33 -8.35 -15.01
CA ALA A 61 30.74 -8.84 -13.69
C ALA A 61 29.56 -9.20 -12.76
N MET A 62 28.37 -8.65 -13.02
CA MET A 62 27.16 -8.89 -12.23
C MET A 62 25.91 -8.90 -13.11
N SER A 63 24.90 -9.67 -12.71
CA SER A 63 23.59 -9.66 -13.36
C SER A 63 22.82 -8.36 -13.05
N GLU A 64 21.94 -7.95 -13.96
CA GLU A 64 21.05 -6.79 -13.75
C GLU A 64 20.14 -6.98 -12.54
N GLU A 65 19.63 -8.21 -12.34
CA GLU A 65 18.74 -8.55 -11.23
C GLU A 65 19.44 -8.42 -9.88
N ASP A 66 20.69 -8.88 -9.78
CA ASP A 66 21.48 -8.79 -8.54
C ASP A 66 21.82 -7.33 -8.22
N ALA A 67 22.21 -6.54 -9.22
CA ALA A 67 22.51 -5.12 -9.05
C ALA A 67 21.30 -4.33 -8.54
N ILE A 68 20.10 -4.58 -9.09
CA ILE A 68 18.85 -3.97 -8.61
C ILE A 68 18.60 -4.35 -7.16
N LYS A 69 18.70 -5.64 -6.82
CA LYS A 69 18.44 -6.13 -5.48
C LYS A 69 19.43 -5.56 -4.46
N ILE A 70 20.72 -5.45 -4.78
CA ILE A 70 21.72 -4.83 -3.89
C ILE A 70 21.36 -3.36 -3.67
N TRP A 71 21.08 -2.62 -4.74
CA TRP A 71 20.74 -1.20 -4.63
C TRP A 71 19.47 -0.96 -3.82
N GLU A 72 18.39 -1.71 -4.07
CA GLU A 72 17.15 -1.60 -3.31
C GLU A 72 17.33 -1.98 -1.84
N THR A 73 18.14 -3.01 -1.57
CA THR A 73 18.42 -3.47 -0.20
C THR A 73 19.18 -2.40 0.57
N MET A 74 20.21 -1.79 -0.03
CA MET A 74 20.95 -0.67 0.58
C MET A 74 20.09 0.58 0.73
N ARG A 75 19.22 0.89 -0.24
CA ARG A 75 18.28 2.02 -0.12
C ARG A 75 17.32 1.84 1.05
N ARG A 76 16.72 0.66 1.20
CA ARG A 76 15.80 0.35 2.31
C ARG A 76 16.46 0.37 3.69
N ARG A 77 17.80 0.29 3.76
CA ARG A 77 18.55 0.40 5.01
C ARG A 77 18.73 1.84 5.48
N LEU A 78 18.89 2.74 4.52
CA LEU A 78 19.08 4.17 4.74
C LEU A 78 17.75 4.90 4.91
N GLU A 79 16.66 4.37 4.34
CA GLU A 79 15.32 4.81 4.66
C GLU A 79 14.94 4.32 6.08
N PRO A 80 14.44 5.20 6.99
CA PRO A 80 13.85 4.73 8.23
C PRO A 80 12.73 3.74 7.91
N PRO A 81 12.48 2.72 8.76
CA PRO A 81 11.39 1.78 8.53
C PRO A 81 10.12 2.59 8.33
N ALA A 82 9.53 2.51 7.14
CA ALA A 82 8.37 3.30 6.80
C ALA A 82 7.30 3.07 7.89
N THR A 83 7.03 4.10 8.69
CA THR A 83 5.86 4.10 9.55
C THR A 83 4.68 3.90 8.61
N PRO A 84 3.85 2.86 8.84
CA PRO A 84 2.67 2.67 8.01
C PRO A 84 1.87 3.95 8.12
N LYS A 85 1.77 4.70 7.02
CA LYS A 85 0.90 5.87 6.98
C LYS A 85 -0.48 5.36 7.38
N PRO A 86 -1.13 5.98 8.39
CA PRO A 86 -2.47 5.57 8.80
C PRO A 86 -3.34 5.48 7.57
N ALA A 87 -4.23 4.49 7.53
CA ALA A 87 -5.17 4.28 6.43
C ALA A 87 -5.78 5.64 6.07
N ARG A 88 -5.34 6.20 4.94
CA ARG A 88 -5.75 7.52 4.51
C ARG A 88 -7.21 7.37 4.12
N ASP A 89 -8.10 8.07 4.82
CA ASP A 89 -9.53 8.24 4.58
C ASP A 89 -10.07 7.32 3.45
N GLU A 90 -10.59 6.15 3.86
CA GLU A 90 -11.01 5.04 2.98
C GLU A 90 -12.05 5.46 1.93
N THR A 91 -12.67 6.63 2.12
CA THR A 91 -13.59 7.28 1.19
C THR A 91 -12.90 7.77 -0.11
N ARG A 92 -11.59 8.02 -0.10
CA ARG A 92 -10.81 8.31 -1.32
C ARG A 92 -10.45 7.00 -2.03
N GLY A 93 -11.40 6.51 -2.83
CA GLY A 93 -11.32 5.27 -3.61
C GLY A 93 -9.90 4.85 -4.03
N GLY A 94 -9.48 3.66 -3.56
CA GLY A 94 -8.23 3.02 -3.94
C GLY A 94 -8.12 2.78 -5.45
N THR A 95 -6.91 2.64 -5.95
CA THR A 95 -6.68 2.20 -7.33
C THR A 95 -6.70 0.67 -7.39
N PRO A 96 -7.18 0.04 -8.48
CA PRO A 96 -7.13 -1.42 -8.63
C PRO A 96 -5.73 -2.01 -8.39
N LYS A 97 -4.68 -1.25 -8.75
CA LYS A 97 -3.28 -1.62 -8.47
C LYS A 97 -2.97 -1.76 -6.98
N ARG A 98 -3.52 -0.90 -6.12
CA ARG A 98 -3.34 -1.01 -4.66
C ARG A 98 -4.02 -2.26 -4.12
N ASP A 99 -5.18 -2.59 -4.65
CA ASP A 99 -5.92 -3.79 -4.25
C ASP A 99 -5.15 -5.06 -4.61
N LEU A 100 -4.52 -5.10 -5.79
CA LEU A 100 -3.63 -6.21 -6.16
C LEU A 100 -2.44 -6.39 -5.21
N VAL A 101 -1.86 -5.29 -4.70
CA VAL A 101 -0.75 -5.37 -3.72
C VAL A 101 -1.22 -6.04 -2.44
N ARG A 102 -2.46 -5.80 -2.00
CA ARG A 102 -3.02 -6.50 -0.82
C ARG A 102 -3.18 -8.00 -1.07
N LEU A 103 -3.41 -8.42 -2.30
CA LEU A 103 -3.53 -9.85 -2.66
C LEU A 103 -2.19 -10.57 -2.78
N ALA A 104 -1.05 -9.88 -2.75
CA ALA A 104 0.26 -10.50 -2.82
C ALA A 104 0.53 -11.42 -1.61
N ALA A 105 1.23 -12.52 -1.83
CA ALA A 105 1.66 -13.37 -0.72
C ALA A 105 2.67 -12.61 0.16
N PRO A 106 2.42 -12.50 1.48
CA PRO A 106 3.22 -11.68 2.37
C PRO A 106 4.65 -12.20 2.47
N GLU A 107 5.57 -11.29 2.80
CA GLU A 107 6.96 -11.65 3.05
C GLU A 107 7.10 -12.34 4.42
N PRO A 108 8.00 -13.34 4.58
CA PRO A 108 8.28 -13.96 5.87
C PRO A 108 8.70 -12.96 6.96
N GLU A 109 9.28 -11.82 6.55
CA GLU A 109 9.76 -10.78 7.45
C GLU A 109 8.66 -9.80 7.89
N GLN A 110 7.49 -9.80 7.25
CA GLN A 110 6.39 -8.88 7.59
C GLN A 110 5.67 -9.36 8.85
N VAL A 111 6.11 -8.84 10.01
CA VAL A 111 5.59 -9.16 11.36
C VAL A 111 4.87 -7.98 12.00
N TRP A 112 4.05 -7.29 11.19
CA TRP A 112 3.52 -5.98 11.55
C TRP A 112 2.42 -6.07 12.60
N LEU A 113 1.56 -7.10 12.55
CA LEU A 113 0.43 -7.22 13.47
C LEU A 113 0.94 -7.50 14.90
N LEU A 114 2.03 -8.26 15.01
CA LEU A 114 2.69 -8.52 16.29
C LEU A 114 3.22 -7.24 16.97
N LEU A 115 3.56 -6.22 16.19
CA LEU A 115 4.08 -4.94 16.66
C LEU A 115 2.98 -3.89 16.92
N GLN A 116 1.71 -4.25 16.76
CA GLN A 116 0.58 -3.34 16.97
C GLN A 116 -0.12 -3.62 18.30
N PRO A 117 -0.35 -2.56 19.11
CA PRO A 117 -1.13 -2.67 20.33
C PRO A 117 -2.59 -3.02 20.03
N GLU A 118 -3.25 -3.66 20.99
CA GLU A 118 -4.66 -4.05 20.87
C GLU A 118 -5.63 -2.91 21.14
N PHE A 119 -5.23 -1.94 21.95
CA PHE A 119 -6.04 -0.79 22.34
C PHE A 119 -5.26 0.51 22.09
N LEU A 120 -5.98 1.58 21.77
CA LEU A 120 -5.45 2.91 21.49
C LEU A 120 -6.39 3.98 22.06
N GLY A 121 -5.90 5.19 22.31
CA GLY A 121 -6.73 6.29 22.86
C GLY A 121 -7.98 6.63 22.03
N ARG A 122 -7.99 6.33 20.73
CA ARG A 122 -9.22 6.47 19.90
C ARG A 122 -10.38 5.59 20.36
N ASP A 123 -10.08 4.52 21.10
CA ASP A 123 -11.08 3.53 21.55
C ASP A 123 -11.86 4.05 22.78
N VAL A 124 -11.41 5.14 23.42
CA VAL A 124 -12.12 5.81 24.52
C VAL A 124 -13.54 6.16 24.12
N THR A 125 -13.74 6.73 22.92
CA THR A 125 -15.07 7.15 22.46
C THR A 125 -16.03 5.97 22.38
N VAL A 126 -15.58 4.84 21.82
CA VAL A 126 -16.41 3.63 21.68
C VAL A 126 -16.77 3.06 23.06
N LEU A 127 -15.78 2.94 23.94
CA LEU A 127 -15.99 2.39 25.29
C LEU A 127 -16.88 3.29 26.15
N ARG A 128 -16.66 4.61 26.09
CA ARG A 128 -17.49 5.60 26.78
C ARG A 128 -18.95 5.49 26.37
N ASP A 129 -19.20 5.45 25.06
CA ASP A 129 -20.57 5.47 24.53
C ASP A 129 -21.29 4.13 24.80
N GLU A 130 -20.61 2.99 24.62
CA GLU A 130 -21.20 1.66 24.84
C GLU A 130 -21.41 1.31 26.32
N LEU A 131 -20.53 1.78 27.21
CA LEU A 131 -20.61 1.53 28.66
C LEU A 131 -21.32 2.65 29.43
N MET A 132 -21.66 3.76 28.77
CA MET A 132 -22.22 4.96 29.39
C MET A 132 -21.36 5.44 30.56
N LEU A 133 -20.05 5.60 30.30
CA LEU A 133 -19.10 6.04 31.32
C LEU A 133 -19.33 7.51 31.69
N ASP A 134 -19.21 7.84 32.96
CA ASP A 134 -19.22 9.22 33.42
C ASP A 134 -17.89 9.94 33.07
N PRO A 135 -17.80 11.28 33.23
CA PRO A 135 -16.59 12.03 32.89
C PRO A 135 -15.33 11.59 33.66
N ASP A 136 -15.46 11.20 34.93
CA ASP A 136 -14.33 10.79 35.77
C ASP A 136 -13.83 9.40 35.36
N GLN A 137 -14.75 8.46 35.13
CA GLN A 137 -14.46 7.13 34.57
C GLN A 137 -13.83 7.23 33.18
N THR A 138 -14.28 8.18 32.35
CA THR A 138 -13.71 8.43 31.02
C THR A 138 -12.26 8.92 31.13
N LEU A 139 -11.96 9.80 32.08
CA LEU A 139 -10.60 10.28 32.33
C LEU A 139 -9.69 9.15 32.83
N ILE A 140 -10.18 8.30 33.73
CA ILE A 140 -9.42 7.12 34.18
C ILE A 140 -9.17 6.17 33.00
N LEU A 141 -10.17 5.92 32.16
CA LEU A 141 -10.02 5.07 30.98
C LEU A 141 -8.93 5.58 30.03
N ASP A 142 -8.85 6.89 29.79
CA ASP A 142 -7.84 7.49 28.92
C ASP A 142 -6.42 7.23 29.45
N VAL A 143 -6.21 7.43 30.76
CA VAL A 143 -4.94 7.10 31.44
C VAL A 143 -4.61 5.62 31.32
N LEU A 144 -5.58 4.72 31.56
CA LEU A 144 -5.37 3.27 31.44
C LEU A 144 -4.94 2.85 30.02
N LEU A 145 -5.49 3.48 28.99
CA LEU A 145 -5.14 3.20 27.60
C LEU A 145 -3.74 3.73 27.23
N ASP A 146 -3.36 4.89 27.76
CA ASP A 146 -2.02 5.44 27.61
C ASP A 146 -0.97 4.57 28.33
N ASP A 147 -1.23 4.17 29.58
CA ASP A 147 -0.37 3.24 30.35
C ASP A 147 -0.19 1.90 29.63
N TYR A 148 -1.29 1.34 29.09
CA TYR A 148 -1.25 0.12 28.29
C TYR A 148 -0.37 0.29 27.04
N ARG A 149 -0.50 1.42 26.32
CA ARG A 149 0.32 1.72 25.13
C ARG A 149 1.79 1.79 25.50
N GLU A 150 2.14 2.50 26.58
CA GLU A 150 3.51 2.63 27.04
C GLU A 150 4.11 1.28 27.45
N ALA A 151 3.35 0.47 28.21
CA ALA A 151 3.77 -0.88 28.59
C ALA A 151 4.02 -1.78 27.36
N PHE A 152 3.15 -1.70 26.34
CA PHE A 152 3.32 -2.45 25.10
C PHE A 152 4.53 -1.96 24.28
N GLU A 153 4.75 -0.65 24.18
CA GLU A 153 5.92 -0.09 23.51
C GLU A 153 7.22 -0.52 24.20
N LEU A 154 7.27 -0.49 25.54
CA LEU A 154 8.40 -0.98 26.33
C LEU A 154 8.66 -2.48 26.09
N ALA A 155 7.60 -3.30 26.06
CA ALA A 155 7.71 -4.74 25.79
C ALA A 155 8.14 -5.05 24.35
N SER A 156 7.69 -4.26 23.37
CA SER A 156 7.97 -4.50 21.95
C SER A 156 9.31 -3.92 21.48
N ALA A 157 9.86 -2.92 22.16
CA ALA A 157 11.09 -2.24 21.77
C ALA A 157 12.30 -3.18 21.58
N PRO A 158 12.61 -4.12 22.51
CA PRO A 158 13.70 -5.07 22.30
C PRO A 158 13.50 -5.93 21.04
N PHE A 159 12.26 -6.34 20.77
CA PHE A 159 11.95 -7.14 19.59
C PHE A 159 12.08 -6.34 18.30
N ARG A 160 11.66 -5.07 18.27
CA ARG A 160 11.86 -4.17 17.11
C ARG A 160 13.34 -4.01 16.76
N VAL A 161 14.18 -3.81 17.78
CA VAL A 161 15.64 -3.72 17.62
C VAL A 161 16.20 -5.05 17.08
N ALA A 162 15.80 -6.17 17.67
CA ALA A 162 16.26 -7.49 17.26
C ALA A 162 15.85 -7.83 15.82
N LEU A 163 14.60 -7.58 15.45
CA LEU A 163 14.10 -7.79 14.10
C LEU A 163 14.87 -6.94 13.07
N THR A 164 15.10 -5.66 13.38
CA THR A 164 15.84 -4.74 12.50
C THR A 164 17.27 -5.21 12.29
N ARG A 165 17.96 -5.59 13.36
CA ARG A 165 19.32 -6.14 13.32
C ARG A 165 19.39 -7.46 12.55
N SER A 166 18.43 -8.37 12.78
CA SER A 166 18.37 -9.64 12.05
C SER A 166 18.13 -9.45 10.55
N ARG A 167 17.26 -8.51 10.16
CA ARG A 167 17.05 -8.14 8.75
C ARG A 167 18.33 -7.56 8.14
N ARG A 168 19.01 -6.66 8.86
CA ARG A 168 20.30 -6.10 8.43
C ARG A 168 21.33 -7.20 8.22
N ALA A 169 21.56 -8.05 9.21
CA ALA A 169 22.51 -9.16 9.12
C ALA A 169 22.20 -10.13 7.98
N THR A 170 20.90 -10.41 7.72
CA THR A 170 20.47 -11.26 6.60
C THR A 170 20.78 -10.60 5.25
N ALA A 171 20.45 -9.31 5.13
CA ALA A 171 20.73 -8.52 3.95
C ALA A 171 22.24 -8.42 3.68
N ASP A 172 23.06 -8.18 4.71
CA ASP A 172 24.52 -8.10 4.59
C ASP A 172 25.12 -9.42 4.12
N ARG A 173 24.73 -10.54 4.75
CA ARG A 173 25.17 -11.87 4.32
C ARG A 173 24.84 -12.13 2.85
N TRP A 174 23.62 -11.82 2.42
CA TRP A 174 23.21 -11.96 1.02
C TRP A 174 23.99 -11.03 0.07
N ILE A 175 24.24 -9.78 0.45
CA ILE A 175 25.05 -8.84 -0.34
C ILE A 175 26.48 -9.38 -0.46
N THR A 176 27.11 -9.78 0.64
CA THR A 176 28.46 -10.35 0.65
C THR A 176 28.53 -11.60 -0.24
N GLU A 177 27.60 -12.55 -0.13
CA GLU A 177 27.54 -13.74 -0.99
C GLU A 177 27.36 -13.39 -2.48
N THR A 178 26.55 -12.37 -2.78
CA THR A 178 26.31 -11.93 -4.16
C THR A 178 27.53 -11.22 -4.74
N LEU A 179 28.21 -10.40 -3.94
CA LEU A 179 29.48 -9.77 -4.30
C LEU A 179 30.61 -10.79 -4.46
N GLN A 180 30.63 -11.87 -3.66
CA GLN A 180 31.59 -12.97 -3.81
C GLN A 180 31.41 -13.75 -5.11
N ARG A 181 30.17 -13.89 -5.59
CA ARG A 181 29.85 -14.53 -6.87
C ARG A 181 30.10 -13.64 -8.08
N ALA A 182 30.13 -12.32 -7.88
CA ALA A 182 30.47 -11.36 -8.93
C ALA A 182 31.95 -11.53 -9.32
N ARG A 183 32.20 -12.33 -10.36
CA ARG A 183 33.54 -12.56 -10.88
C ARG A 183 33.87 -11.46 -11.87
N ILE A 184 34.97 -10.75 -11.63
CA ILE A 184 35.61 -9.94 -12.65
C ILE A 184 36.66 -10.85 -13.27
N ASP A 185 36.31 -11.51 -14.36
CA ASP A 185 37.33 -12.13 -15.20
C ASP A 185 38.11 -10.93 -15.78
N GLY A 186 39.30 -10.71 -15.22
CA GLY A 186 40.18 -9.56 -15.48
C GLY A 186 40.77 -9.58 -16.87
N ASP A 187 39.92 -9.62 -17.88
CA ASP A 187 40.29 -9.65 -19.28
C ASP A 187 40.03 -8.29 -19.92
N VAL A 188 40.96 -7.87 -20.78
CA VAL A 188 40.87 -6.68 -21.64
C VAL A 188 39.52 -6.60 -22.37
N THR A 189 38.90 -7.75 -22.60
CA THR A 189 37.57 -7.95 -23.18
C THR A 189 36.44 -7.32 -22.35
N ALA A 190 36.52 -7.26 -21.01
CA ALA A 190 35.49 -6.63 -20.17
C ALA A 190 35.47 -5.11 -20.31
N LEU A 191 36.65 -4.49 -20.43
CA LEU A 191 36.84 -3.05 -20.71
C LEU A 191 36.41 -2.68 -22.14
N GLU A 192 36.70 -3.54 -23.11
CA GLU A 192 36.24 -3.38 -24.49
C GLU A 192 34.72 -3.55 -24.60
N ASN A 193 34.14 -4.54 -23.92
CA ASN A 193 32.68 -4.74 -23.88
C ASN A 193 31.95 -3.57 -23.22
N THR A 194 32.49 -3.02 -22.12
CA THR A 194 31.93 -1.81 -21.49
C THR A 194 32.04 -0.61 -22.40
N ARG A 195 33.20 -0.43 -23.04
CA ARG A 195 33.43 0.67 -23.99
C ARG A 195 32.47 0.59 -25.18
N SER A 196 32.34 -0.57 -25.82
CA SER A 196 31.41 -0.78 -26.93
C SER A 196 29.94 -0.66 -26.51
N ALA A 197 29.57 -1.11 -25.30
CA ALA A 197 28.21 -0.93 -24.77
C ALA A 197 27.90 0.55 -24.49
N LEU A 198 28.86 1.31 -23.96
CA LEU A 198 28.75 2.75 -23.71
C LEU A 198 28.69 3.56 -25.01
N GLU A 199 29.52 3.22 -25.99
CA GLU A 199 29.51 3.82 -27.34
C GLU A 199 28.17 3.56 -28.04
N LYS A 200 27.68 2.32 -28.04
CA LYS A 200 26.37 1.96 -28.60
C LYS A 200 25.20 2.67 -27.91
N LEU A 201 25.23 2.80 -26.58
CA LEU A 201 24.22 3.54 -25.81
C LEU A 201 24.28 5.06 -26.09
N ALA A 202 25.46 5.61 -26.36
CA ALA A 202 25.64 7.01 -26.71
C ALA A 202 25.09 7.31 -28.13
N GLU A 203 25.37 6.43 -29.09
CA GLU A 203 24.85 6.52 -30.46
C GLU A 203 23.32 6.38 -30.49
N GLU A 204 22.75 5.41 -29.77
CA GLU A 204 21.29 5.19 -29.75
C GLU A 204 20.51 6.32 -29.07
N ARG A 205 21.08 6.99 -28.05
CA ARG A 205 20.49 8.19 -27.42
C ARG A 205 20.62 9.43 -28.30
N GLY A 206 21.69 9.53 -29.09
CA GLY A 206 21.83 10.56 -30.13
C GLY A 206 20.78 10.38 -31.24
N ALA A 207 20.52 9.14 -31.67
CA ALA A 207 19.63 8.82 -32.78
C ALA A 207 18.12 8.92 -32.47
N LYS A 208 17.68 8.65 -31.23
CA LYS A 208 16.24 8.60 -30.87
C LYS A 208 15.58 9.94 -30.54
N GLU A 209 16.34 11.04 -30.46
CA GLU A 209 15.78 12.37 -30.17
C GLU A 209 16.16 13.37 -31.27
N THR A 210 15.66 13.16 -32.50
CA THR A 210 14.90 14.10 -33.36
C THR A 210 14.87 13.61 -34.82
N PRO A 211 13.76 13.07 -35.37
CA PRO A 211 13.50 13.16 -36.79
C PRO A 211 12.88 14.54 -37.07
N GLY A 212 13.65 15.49 -37.61
CA GLY A 212 13.06 16.66 -38.27
C GLY A 212 13.55 18.07 -37.92
N LYS A 213 14.72 18.29 -37.30
CA LYS A 213 15.35 19.63 -37.36
C LYS A 213 16.83 19.54 -37.74
N PRO A 214 17.26 20.20 -38.82
CA PRO A 214 18.68 20.25 -39.17
C PRO A 214 19.39 21.15 -38.14
N GLU A 215 20.25 20.55 -37.33
CA GLU A 215 21.18 21.30 -36.50
C GLU A 215 22.19 22.03 -37.39
N ARG A 216 22.35 23.33 -37.16
CA ARG A 216 23.42 24.15 -37.75
C ARG A 216 24.76 23.61 -37.25
N ALA A 217 25.67 23.36 -38.17
CA ALA A 217 26.95 22.65 -37.98
C ALA A 217 28.02 23.37 -37.13
N ASP A 218 27.74 24.52 -36.50
CA ASP A 218 28.80 25.37 -35.89
C ASP A 218 28.50 25.83 -34.45
N ALA A 219 27.98 24.95 -33.58
CA ALA A 219 27.87 25.25 -32.16
C ALA A 219 28.68 24.26 -31.32
N ALA A 220 29.56 24.82 -30.47
CA ALA A 220 30.32 24.14 -29.42
C ALA A 220 29.54 22.96 -28.79
N PRO A 221 30.23 21.86 -28.42
CA PRO A 221 29.59 20.60 -28.03
C PRO A 221 28.44 20.89 -27.09
N SER A 222 27.23 20.58 -27.55
CA SER A 222 25.99 20.92 -26.86
C SER A 222 26.13 20.50 -25.39
N ARG A 223 25.57 21.26 -24.43
CA ARG A 223 25.57 20.90 -22.99
C ARG A 223 25.17 19.43 -22.76
N ARG A 224 24.39 18.87 -23.69
CA ARG A 224 23.99 17.47 -23.79
C ARG A 224 25.17 16.54 -24.08
N GLU A 225 25.92 16.78 -25.14
CA GLU A 225 27.10 16.00 -25.49
C GLU A 225 28.19 16.05 -24.41
N GLN A 226 28.35 17.22 -23.77
CA GLN A 226 29.24 17.37 -22.61
C GLN A 226 28.79 16.53 -21.41
N ARG A 227 27.49 16.52 -21.07
CA ARG A 227 26.93 15.67 -20.00
C ARG A 227 27.10 14.18 -20.31
N HIS A 228 26.90 13.77 -21.56
CA HIS A 228 27.07 12.37 -21.97
C HIS A 228 28.53 11.92 -21.97
N ARG A 229 29.46 12.76 -22.45
CA ARG A 229 30.90 12.49 -22.36
C ARG A 229 31.36 12.44 -20.90
N ALA A 230 30.92 13.38 -20.06
CA ALA A 230 31.23 13.37 -18.64
C ALA A 230 30.69 12.12 -17.93
N TRP A 231 29.46 11.70 -18.23
CA TRP A 231 28.88 10.46 -17.70
C TRP A 231 29.64 9.21 -18.19
N SER A 232 29.99 9.13 -19.48
CA SER A 232 30.71 7.99 -20.05
C SER A 232 32.14 7.90 -19.52
N GLN A 233 32.84 9.03 -19.39
CA GLN A 233 34.15 9.11 -18.75
C GLN A 233 34.09 8.71 -17.28
N ARG A 234 33.04 9.13 -16.56
CA ARG A 234 32.80 8.71 -15.18
C ARG A 234 32.58 7.19 -15.12
N MET A 235 31.74 6.61 -15.97
CA MET A 235 31.50 5.16 -15.98
C MET A 235 32.75 4.35 -16.34
N LEU A 236 33.57 4.82 -17.29
CA LEU A 236 34.85 4.20 -17.63
C LEU A 236 35.82 4.25 -16.44
N ALA A 237 35.94 5.41 -15.78
CA ALA A 237 36.77 5.55 -14.58
C ALA A 237 36.29 4.62 -13.45
N VAL A 238 34.97 4.50 -13.26
CA VAL A 238 34.38 3.57 -12.28
C VAL A 238 34.64 2.11 -12.65
N THR A 239 34.61 1.76 -13.95
CA THR A 239 34.88 0.40 -14.42
C THR A 239 36.35 0.00 -14.19
N VAL A 240 37.29 0.90 -14.45
CA VAL A 240 38.73 0.70 -14.16
C VAL A 240 38.99 0.50 -12.67
N GLN A 241 38.17 1.12 -11.80
CA GLN A 241 38.26 1.00 -10.35
C GLN A 241 37.27 -0.01 -9.75
N LEU A 242 36.59 -0.80 -10.59
CA LEU A 242 35.43 -1.57 -10.17
C LEU A 242 35.78 -2.64 -9.14
N GLU A 243 36.86 -3.40 -9.37
CA GLU A 243 37.35 -4.42 -8.44
C GLU A 243 37.63 -3.82 -7.07
N GLY A 244 38.36 -2.69 -7.01
CA GLY A 244 38.67 -1.99 -5.76
C GLY A 244 37.43 -1.46 -5.06
N ARG A 245 36.42 -0.98 -5.81
CA ARG A 245 35.16 -0.48 -5.24
C ARG A 245 34.26 -1.60 -4.72
N LEU A 246 34.16 -2.73 -5.44
CA LEU A 246 33.42 -3.90 -4.96
C LEU A 246 34.12 -4.55 -3.77
N ALA A 247 35.45 -4.58 -3.74
CA ALA A 247 36.24 -5.03 -2.60
C ALA A 247 36.05 -4.12 -1.38
N ALA A 248 36.05 -2.78 -1.57
CA ALA A 248 35.78 -1.83 -0.50
C ALA A 248 34.33 -1.93 0.02
N LEU A 249 33.36 -2.12 -0.87
CA LEU A 249 31.96 -2.37 -0.49
C LEU A 249 31.84 -3.65 0.34
N ARG A 250 32.50 -4.74 -0.11
CA ARG A 250 32.54 -6.00 0.63
C ARG A 250 33.19 -5.83 2.01
N ALA A 251 34.36 -5.20 2.09
CA ALA A 251 35.05 -4.96 3.36
C ALA A 251 34.18 -4.15 4.34
N ARG A 252 33.45 -3.13 3.85
CA ARG A 252 32.51 -2.34 4.66
C ARG A 252 31.35 -3.20 5.18
N VAL A 253 30.75 -4.02 4.32
CA VAL A 253 29.66 -4.92 4.72
C VAL A 253 30.16 -5.99 5.72
N ASP A 254 31.36 -6.53 5.51
CA ASP A 254 31.98 -7.49 6.42
C ASP A 254 32.34 -6.84 7.78
N GLU A 255 32.77 -5.59 7.80
CA GLU A 255 32.99 -4.80 9.03
C GLU A 255 31.68 -4.56 9.78
N GLN A 256 30.60 -4.23 9.06
CA GLN A 256 29.26 -4.07 9.64
C GLN A 256 28.72 -5.37 10.22
N LEU A 257 28.93 -6.50 9.54
CA LEU A 257 28.61 -7.82 10.10
C LEU A 257 29.40 -8.07 11.39
N ALA A 258 30.71 -7.78 11.38
CA ALA A 258 31.55 -7.93 12.55
C ALA A 258 31.18 -6.98 13.71
N GLU A 259 30.61 -5.81 13.42
CA GLU A 259 30.05 -4.90 14.44
C GLU A 259 28.75 -5.46 15.04
N LEU A 260 27.85 -5.98 14.19
CA LEU A 260 26.62 -6.65 14.62
C LEU A 260 26.89 -7.88 15.49
N ASP A 261 28.02 -8.55 15.29
CA ASP A 261 28.46 -9.73 16.06
C ASP A 261 29.22 -9.37 17.36
N ARG A 262 29.80 -8.15 17.48
CA ARG A 262 30.62 -7.71 18.63
C ARG A 262 29.82 -7.19 19.82
N GLU A 263 28.63 -6.64 19.59
CA GLU A 263 27.72 -6.35 20.70
C GLU A 263 27.20 -7.69 21.25
N ASP A 264 27.44 -8.01 22.54
CA ASP A 264 27.23 -9.28 23.30
C ASP A 264 25.84 -9.97 23.21
N ALA A 265 25.04 -9.66 22.21
CA ALA A 265 23.77 -10.28 21.89
C ALA A 265 23.74 -10.66 20.40
N VAL A 266 24.44 -11.73 19.99
CA VAL A 266 24.27 -12.32 18.65
C VAL A 266 22.77 -12.53 18.40
N ILE A 267 22.20 -11.70 17.52
CA ILE A 267 20.77 -11.73 17.22
C ILE A 267 20.55 -12.79 16.17
N THR A 268 20.43 -14.03 16.64
CA THR A 268 20.09 -15.18 15.79
C THR A 268 18.60 -15.15 15.43
N GLY A 269 18.23 -15.75 14.30
CA GLY A 269 16.82 -15.95 13.94
C GLY A 269 16.04 -16.70 15.02
N GLU A 270 16.71 -17.56 15.81
CA GLU A 270 16.14 -18.22 16.98
C GLU A 270 15.77 -17.26 18.09
N ARG A 271 16.65 -16.32 18.42
CA ARG A 271 16.39 -15.28 19.42
C ARG A 271 15.22 -14.41 18.96
N VAL A 272 15.19 -14.00 17.70
CA VAL A 272 14.08 -13.22 17.11
C VAL A 272 12.76 -13.97 17.22
N LEU A 273 12.70 -15.25 16.84
CA LEU A 273 11.49 -16.05 16.96
C LEU A 273 11.04 -16.23 18.42
N LYS A 274 11.99 -16.46 19.34
CA LYS A 274 11.69 -16.56 20.78
C LYS A 274 11.11 -15.26 21.32
N MET A 275 11.70 -14.12 20.96
CA MET A 275 11.20 -12.80 21.33
C MET A 275 9.81 -12.54 20.72
N ALA A 276 9.58 -12.95 19.48
CA ALA A 276 8.27 -12.81 18.83
C ALA A 276 7.17 -13.60 19.58
N ARG A 277 7.46 -14.85 19.97
CA ARG A 277 6.54 -15.68 20.78
C ARG A 277 6.29 -15.06 22.15
N SER A 278 7.34 -14.54 22.80
CA SER A 278 7.22 -13.85 24.08
C SER A 278 6.34 -12.60 23.95
N LEU A 279 6.54 -11.80 22.90
CA LEU A 279 5.76 -10.59 22.66
C LEU A 279 4.28 -10.91 22.39
N ARG A 280 3.96 -12.01 21.68
CA ARG A 280 2.57 -12.45 21.50
C ARG A 280 1.92 -12.79 22.84
N ALA A 281 2.62 -13.52 23.71
CA ALA A 281 2.13 -13.86 25.03
C ALA A 281 1.94 -12.61 25.91
N GLU A 282 2.90 -11.69 25.86
CA GLU A 282 2.87 -10.40 26.57
C GLU A 282 1.70 -9.53 26.11
N ARG A 283 1.50 -9.41 24.80
CA ARG A 283 0.37 -8.69 24.19
C ARG A 283 -0.97 -9.20 24.72
N ALA A 284 -1.15 -10.52 24.73
CA ALA A 284 -2.38 -11.15 25.25
C ALA A 284 -2.52 -10.98 26.77
N ARG A 285 -1.42 -10.90 27.52
CA ARG A 285 -1.44 -10.63 28.96
C ARG A 285 -1.87 -9.19 29.24
N LEU A 286 -1.20 -8.21 28.65
CA LEU A 286 -1.51 -6.79 28.78
C LEU A 286 -2.95 -6.48 28.34
N GLY A 287 -3.42 -7.10 27.26
CA GLY A 287 -4.80 -6.94 26.80
C GLY A 287 -5.85 -7.45 27.80
N ARG A 288 -5.57 -8.57 28.48
CA ARG A 288 -6.44 -9.08 29.58
C ARG A 288 -6.39 -8.18 30.81
N GLU A 289 -5.19 -7.77 31.23
CA GLU A 289 -5.00 -6.86 32.36
C GLU A 289 -5.77 -5.55 32.15
N LEU A 290 -5.69 -4.95 30.96
CA LEU A 290 -6.45 -3.76 30.62
C LEU A 290 -7.97 -4.01 30.69
N ALA A 291 -8.46 -5.13 30.15
CA ALA A 291 -9.88 -5.47 30.23
C ALA A 291 -10.38 -5.65 31.68
N GLU A 292 -9.55 -6.22 32.55
CA GLU A 292 -9.82 -6.35 33.99
C GLU A 292 -9.84 -4.98 34.69
N LEU A 293 -8.93 -4.07 34.35
CA LEU A 293 -8.91 -2.70 34.87
C LEU A 293 -10.13 -1.90 34.41
N ILE A 294 -10.55 -2.03 33.15
CA ILE A 294 -11.79 -1.45 32.65
C ILE A 294 -12.99 -1.99 33.45
N ALA A 295 -13.03 -3.31 33.68
CA ALA A 295 -14.08 -3.91 34.48
C ALA A 295 -14.13 -3.40 35.93
N ALA A 296 -12.97 -3.02 36.49
CA ALA A 296 -12.86 -2.51 37.86
C ALA A 296 -13.38 -1.07 38.01
N ILE A 297 -13.24 -0.23 36.98
CA ILE A 297 -13.73 1.16 37.01
C ILE A 297 -15.22 1.27 36.66
N THR A 298 -15.81 0.24 36.05
CA THR A 298 -17.23 0.18 35.66
C THR A 298 -18.13 -0.40 36.75
N THR A 299 -19.36 0.10 36.86
CA THR A 299 -20.38 -0.43 37.80
C THR A 299 -20.98 -1.75 37.30
N ALA A 300 -21.71 -2.47 38.17
CA ALA A 300 -22.44 -3.68 37.78
C ALA A 300 -23.52 -3.42 36.71
N GLU A 301 -24.20 -2.27 36.77
CA GLU A 301 -25.22 -1.87 35.80
C GLU A 301 -24.61 -1.55 34.42
N GLN A 302 -23.46 -0.86 34.42
CA GLN A 302 -22.72 -0.54 33.19
C GLN A 302 -22.19 -1.81 32.52
N ARG A 303 -21.68 -2.77 33.29
CA ARG A 303 -21.21 -4.07 32.78
C ARG A 303 -22.35 -4.98 32.30
N GLY A 304 -23.55 -4.80 32.84
CA GLY A 304 -24.69 -5.66 32.56
C GLY A 304 -24.58 -7.04 33.24
N PRO A 305 -25.63 -7.87 33.12
CA PRO A 305 -25.60 -9.23 33.65
C PRO A 305 -24.43 -10.01 33.04
N ALA A 306 -23.69 -10.76 33.87
CA ALA A 306 -22.53 -11.55 33.47
C ALA A 306 -21.44 -10.79 32.67
N ASN A 307 -21.37 -9.46 32.79
CA ASN A 307 -20.47 -8.58 32.02
C ASN A 307 -20.77 -8.50 30.51
N ASP A 308 -21.99 -8.83 30.06
CA ASP A 308 -22.34 -8.88 28.64
C ASP A 308 -22.17 -7.53 27.91
N ARG A 309 -22.48 -6.39 28.57
CA ARG A 309 -22.30 -5.06 27.96
C ARG A 309 -20.82 -4.72 27.80
N LEU A 310 -19.99 -5.08 28.79
CA LEU A 310 -18.53 -4.93 28.69
C LEU A 310 -17.95 -5.81 27.58
N ALA A 311 -18.38 -7.07 27.50
CA ALA A 311 -17.95 -7.97 26.43
C ALA A 311 -18.32 -7.42 25.04
N LEU A 312 -19.51 -6.85 24.90
CA LEU A 312 -19.98 -6.19 23.68
C LEU A 312 -19.18 -4.93 23.34
N ALA A 313 -18.90 -4.06 24.32
CA ALA A 313 -18.11 -2.86 24.13
C ALA A 313 -16.68 -3.19 23.66
N LEU A 314 -16.03 -4.16 24.31
CA LEU A 314 -14.71 -4.67 23.89
C LEU A 314 -14.76 -5.36 22.52
N ALA A 315 -15.88 -6.01 22.17
CA ALA A 315 -16.08 -6.56 20.83
C ALA A 315 -16.21 -5.45 19.78
N ARG A 316 -16.89 -4.36 20.10
CA ARG A 316 -17.01 -3.19 19.22
C ARG A 316 -15.66 -2.53 18.95
N VAL A 317 -14.82 -2.37 19.97
CA VAL A 317 -13.43 -1.91 19.83
C VAL A 317 -12.62 -2.83 18.90
N ARG A 318 -12.72 -4.16 19.10
CA ARG A 318 -12.06 -5.14 18.22
C ARG A 318 -12.53 -5.02 16.78
N VAL A 319 -13.83 -4.81 16.54
CA VAL A 319 -14.38 -4.60 15.20
C VAL A 319 -13.75 -3.37 14.53
N GLU A 320 -13.79 -2.21 15.18
CA GLU A 320 -13.22 -0.96 14.66
C GLU A 320 -11.71 -1.08 14.36
N ARG A 321 -10.97 -1.76 15.25
CA ARG A 321 -9.53 -1.97 15.08
C ARG A 321 -9.18 -2.91 13.94
N LEU A 322 -9.92 -4.02 13.82
CA LEU A 322 -9.52 -5.12 12.94
C LEU A 322 -10.06 -4.96 11.52
N LEU A 323 -11.20 -4.29 11.29
CA LEU A 323 -11.74 -4.09 9.94
C LEU A 323 -10.73 -3.49 8.94
N PRO A 324 -9.95 -2.43 9.27
CA PRO A 324 -8.97 -1.85 8.34
C PRO A 324 -7.87 -2.80 7.88
N LEU A 325 -7.67 -3.92 8.59
CA LEU A 325 -6.68 -4.94 8.25
C LEU A 325 -7.17 -5.90 7.15
N GLY A 326 -8.38 -5.68 6.62
CA GLY A 326 -8.98 -6.44 5.54
C GLY A 326 -8.10 -6.51 4.28
N ARG A 327 -7.95 -7.72 3.75
CA ARG A 327 -7.18 -8.01 2.54
C ARG A 327 -8.08 -7.98 1.30
N PHE A 328 -9.28 -8.52 1.43
CA PHE A 328 -10.24 -8.64 0.33
C PHE A 328 -11.23 -7.48 0.28
N GLY A 329 -11.78 -7.22 -0.91
CA GLY A 329 -12.96 -6.35 -1.02
C GLY A 329 -14.10 -6.88 -0.15
N GLY A 330 -14.75 -6.00 0.59
CA GLY A 330 -15.81 -6.30 1.54
C GLY A 330 -15.33 -6.62 2.97
N GLU A 331 -14.04 -6.94 3.16
CA GLU A 331 -13.52 -7.35 4.47
C GLU A 331 -13.29 -6.16 5.42
N SER A 332 -13.15 -4.94 4.89
CA SER A 332 -13.03 -3.68 5.65
C SER A 332 -14.36 -2.95 5.82
N MET A 333 -15.49 -3.62 5.60
CA MET A 333 -16.80 -2.99 5.59
C MET A 333 -17.25 -2.62 7.01
N ASN A 334 -17.15 -1.34 7.37
CA ASN A 334 -17.69 -0.84 8.64
C ASN A 334 -19.20 -0.55 8.53
N LEU A 335 -20.00 -1.55 8.89
CA LEU A 335 -21.47 -1.52 8.83
C LEU A 335 -22.10 -0.53 9.83
N TRP A 336 -21.48 -0.32 10.98
CA TRP A 336 -22.00 0.60 11.98
C TRP A 336 -21.80 2.05 11.55
N ALA A 337 -20.59 2.38 11.07
CA ALA A 337 -20.34 3.70 10.51
C ALA A 337 -21.19 3.99 9.26
N ALA A 338 -21.46 2.96 8.43
CA ALA A 338 -22.37 3.08 7.30
C ALA A 338 -23.81 3.39 7.73
N LEU A 339 -24.29 2.76 8.80
CA LEU A 339 -25.62 3.02 9.34
C LEU A 339 -25.71 4.44 9.90
N SER A 340 -24.75 4.86 10.75
CA SER A 340 -24.70 6.22 11.30
C SER A 340 -24.68 7.30 10.22
N GLU A 341 -23.90 7.11 9.16
CA GLU A 341 -23.87 8.04 8.02
C GLU A 341 -25.22 8.11 7.28
N SER A 342 -25.91 6.98 7.17
CA SER A 342 -27.19 6.91 6.46
C SER A 342 -28.32 7.53 7.27
N VAL A 343 -28.35 7.30 8.58
CA VAL A 343 -29.26 7.97 9.54
C VAL A 343 -29.08 9.49 9.47
N GLN A 344 -27.84 9.98 9.50
CA GLN A 344 -27.54 11.41 9.39
C GLN A 344 -28.00 12.02 8.06
N ARG A 345 -27.86 11.30 6.95
CA ARG A 345 -28.29 11.79 5.63
C ARG A 345 -29.80 11.84 5.46
N HIS A 346 -30.50 10.90 6.09
CA HIS A 346 -31.96 10.81 6.05
C HIS A 346 -32.64 11.66 7.12
N GLU A 347 -31.87 12.37 7.94
CA GLU A 347 -32.40 13.10 9.11
C GLU A 347 -33.30 12.23 10.01
N ALA A 348 -33.08 10.91 9.97
CA ALA A 348 -33.85 9.95 10.74
C ALA A 348 -33.52 10.09 12.23
N ASN A 349 -34.54 10.00 13.07
CA ASN A 349 -34.33 10.01 14.52
C ASN A 349 -33.77 8.66 15.00
N ASP A 350 -33.06 8.65 16.12
CA ASP A 350 -32.54 7.44 16.75
C ASP A 350 -33.65 6.46 17.18
N ASP A 351 -34.86 6.97 17.41
CA ASP A 351 -36.06 6.21 17.78
C ASP A 351 -36.82 5.63 16.57
N ASP A 352 -36.33 5.86 15.34
CA ASP A 352 -36.94 5.33 14.13
C ASP A 352 -36.97 3.78 14.17
N PRO A 353 -38.12 3.13 13.94
CA PRO A 353 -38.25 1.68 14.00
C PRO A 353 -37.29 0.92 13.07
N ALA A 354 -36.99 1.45 11.88
CA ALA A 354 -36.04 0.86 10.94
C ALA A 354 -34.60 1.00 11.43
N VAL A 355 -34.23 2.16 11.98
CA VAL A 355 -32.91 2.37 12.58
C VAL A 355 -32.72 1.45 13.78
N ALA A 356 -33.73 1.32 14.64
CA ALA A 356 -33.72 0.40 15.76
C ALA A 356 -33.62 -1.07 15.32
N ALA A 357 -34.33 -1.46 14.26
CA ALA A 357 -34.25 -2.81 13.70
C ALA A 357 -32.84 -3.16 13.21
N ALA A 358 -32.20 -2.28 12.44
CA ALA A 358 -30.83 -2.47 11.97
C ALA A 358 -29.83 -2.54 13.13
N ARG A 359 -29.91 -1.61 14.09
CA ARG A 359 -29.04 -1.57 15.27
C ARG A 359 -29.15 -2.86 16.09
N ARG A 360 -30.35 -3.40 16.25
CA ARG A 360 -30.57 -4.69 16.93
C ARG A 360 -29.83 -5.83 16.22
N VAL A 361 -29.99 -5.97 14.90
CA VAL A 361 -29.30 -7.01 14.12
C VAL A 361 -27.78 -6.87 14.24
N LEU A 362 -27.25 -5.65 14.08
CA LEU A 362 -25.82 -5.39 14.25
C LEU A 362 -25.35 -5.76 15.66
N ARG A 363 -26.09 -5.35 16.70
CA ARG A 363 -25.76 -5.61 18.11
C ARG A 363 -25.73 -7.11 18.43
N GLU A 364 -26.74 -7.86 17.99
CA GLU A 364 -26.87 -9.31 18.22
C GLU A 364 -25.70 -10.09 17.59
N ARG A 365 -25.16 -9.59 16.49
CA ARG A 365 -24.11 -10.25 15.71
C ARG A 365 -22.70 -9.70 15.99
N THR A 366 -22.55 -8.64 16.79
CA THR A 366 -21.26 -8.01 17.10
C THR A 366 -20.24 -9.02 17.66
N LEU A 367 -20.64 -9.85 18.62
CA LEU A 367 -19.74 -10.85 19.23
C LEU A 367 -19.28 -11.90 18.21
N GLU A 368 -20.16 -12.33 17.32
CA GLU A 368 -19.82 -13.25 16.24
C GLU A 368 -18.79 -12.62 15.29
N ILE A 369 -19.04 -11.40 14.80
CA ILE A 369 -18.14 -10.69 13.89
C ILE A 369 -16.78 -10.43 14.55
N ALA A 370 -16.77 -10.00 15.81
CA ALA A 370 -15.54 -9.82 16.57
C ALA A 370 -14.75 -11.14 16.67
N GLY A 371 -15.43 -12.26 16.93
CA GLY A 371 -14.80 -13.58 16.95
C GLY A 371 -14.21 -14.01 15.61
N ARG A 372 -14.86 -13.68 14.48
CA ARG A 372 -14.31 -13.93 13.13
C ARG A 372 -13.07 -13.07 12.86
N LEU A 373 -13.13 -11.79 13.24
CA LEU A 373 -12.01 -10.86 13.11
C LEU A 373 -10.82 -11.28 13.98
N ASP A 374 -11.06 -11.74 15.21
CA ASP A 374 -10.04 -12.28 16.12
C ASP A 374 -9.42 -13.56 15.53
N HIS A 375 -10.24 -14.50 15.05
CA HIS A 375 -9.73 -15.71 14.40
C HIS A 375 -8.81 -15.40 13.21
N ARG A 376 -9.18 -14.40 12.39
CA ARG A 376 -8.32 -13.92 11.30
C ARG A 376 -7.04 -13.27 11.83
N ALA A 377 -7.13 -12.42 12.85
CA ALA A 377 -5.96 -11.78 13.45
C ALA A 377 -4.97 -12.84 14.00
N GLU A 378 -5.48 -13.87 14.67
CA GLU A 378 -4.66 -15.00 15.13
C GLU A 378 -4.04 -15.78 13.98
N ALA A 379 -4.78 -16.03 12.89
CA ALA A 379 -4.23 -16.68 11.69
C ALA A 379 -3.12 -15.83 11.03
N THR A 380 -3.25 -14.50 11.04
CA THR A 380 -2.19 -13.57 10.62
C THR A 380 -0.98 -13.67 11.55
N LEU A 381 -1.15 -13.63 12.87
CA LEU A 381 -0.04 -13.77 13.83
C LEU A 381 0.68 -15.11 13.69
N ASP A 382 -0.07 -16.22 13.52
CA ASP A 382 0.50 -17.53 13.24
C ASP A 382 1.35 -17.52 11.97
N ARG A 383 0.83 -16.91 10.89
CA ARG A 383 1.59 -16.74 9.64
C ARG A 383 2.86 -15.94 9.86
N GLU A 384 2.80 -14.84 10.60
CA GLU A 384 3.98 -14.01 10.91
C GLU A 384 5.06 -14.80 11.67
N LEU A 385 4.66 -15.60 12.67
CA LEU A 385 5.57 -16.47 13.41
C LEU A 385 6.15 -17.60 12.55
N GLU A 386 5.34 -18.23 11.70
CA GLU A 386 5.81 -19.24 10.75
C GLU A 386 6.77 -18.65 9.71
N GLY A 387 6.58 -17.38 9.33
CA GLY A 387 7.50 -16.64 8.47
C GLY A 387 8.87 -16.48 9.14
N LEU A 388 8.89 -16.04 10.40
CA LEU A 388 10.13 -15.97 11.18
C LEU A 388 10.78 -17.34 11.40
N ALA A 389 9.98 -18.39 11.64
CA ALA A 389 10.47 -19.75 11.80
C ALA A 389 11.09 -20.29 10.51
N TYR A 390 10.50 -19.97 9.35
CA TYR A 390 11.09 -20.28 8.05
C TYR A 390 12.45 -19.58 7.85
N LEU A 391 12.57 -18.29 8.20
CA LEU A 391 13.83 -17.56 8.09
C LEU A 391 14.91 -18.15 9.00
N GLN A 392 14.57 -18.47 10.26
CA GLN A 392 15.47 -19.16 11.18
C GLN A 392 15.91 -20.52 10.63
N TRP A 393 14.98 -21.31 10.12
CA TRP A 393 15.28 -22.60 9.51
C TRP A 393 16.22 -22.44 8.31
N ARG A 394 15.94 -21.48 7.42
CA ARG A 394 16.75 -21.20 6.23
C ARG A 394 18.19 -20.86 6.63
N ASP A 395 18.37 -19.96 7.57
CA ASP A 395 19.69 -19.54 8.04
C ASP A 395 20.49 -20.72 8.62
N ARG A 396 19.85 -21.60 9.41
CA ARG A 396 20.47 -22.83 9.92
C ARG A 396 20.83 -23.81 8.81
N ALA A 397 19.94 -23.98 7.83
CA ALA A 397 20.18 -24.88 6.71
C ALA A 397 21.36 -24.39 5.85
N ILE A 398 21.45 -23.09 5.58
CA ILE A 398 22.58 -22.49 4.85
C ILE A 398 23.89 -22.72 5.61
N ALA A 399 23.91 -22.42 6.92
CA ALA A 399 25.09 -22.64 7.75
C ALA A 399 25.53 -24.12 7.77
N ALA A 400 24.58 -25.06 7.88
CA ALA A 400 24.86 -26.49 7.88
C ALA A 400 25.38 -27.03 6.53
N ASN A 401 25.09 -26.33 5.43
CA ASN A 401 25.51 -26.73 4.07
C ASN A 401 26.64 -25.84 3.52
N GLY A 402 27.58 -25.44 4.38
CA GLY A 402 28.80 -24.74 3.98
C GLY A 402 28.61 -23.25 3.66
N GLY A 403 27.53 -22.63 4.12
CA GLY A 403 27.30 -21.19 4.01
C GLY A 403 26.77 -20.73 2.65
N ALA A 404 26.52 -21.63 1.70
CA ALA A 404 25.97 -21.27 0.39
C ALA A 404 24.48 -21.59 0.29
N ALA A 405 23.65 -20.62 -0.09
CA ALA A 405 22.21 -20.81 -0.28
C ALA A 405 21.86 -21.94 -1.27
N GLY A 406 22.68 -22.15 -2.30
CA GLY A 406 22.52 -23.23 -3.28
C GLY A 406 22.91 -24.62 -2.77
N GLY A 407 23.53 -24.72 -1.58
CA GLY A 407 23.91 -25.98 -0.96
C GLY A 407 22.77 -26.68 -0.21
N VAL A 408 21.65 -25.99 0.03
CA VAL A 408 20.50 -26.56 0.75
C VAL A 408 19.68 -27.46 -0.19
N PRO A 409 19.45 -28.76 0.14
CA PRO A 409 18.68 -29.65 -0.71
C PRO A 409 17.26 -29.14 -0.95
N ALA A 410 16.83 -29.08 -2.22
CA ALA A 410 15.53 -28.55 -2.62
C ALA A 410 14.35 -29.18 -1.84
N ARG A 411 14.42 -30.49 -1.55
CA ARG A 411 13.40 -31.20 -0.74
C ARG A 411 13.23 -30.61 0.67
N GLN A 412 14.32 -30.20 1.32
CA GLN A 412 14.27 -29.60 2.65
C GLN A 412 13.67 -28.20 2.59
N THR A 413 14.05 -27.41 1.58
CA THR A 413 13.47 -26.08 1.31
C THR A 413 11.97 -26.16 1.03
N THR A 414 11.53 -27.10 0.19
CA THR A 414 10.11 -27.32 -0.09
C THR A 414 9.33 -27.70 1.17
N ALA A 415 9.88 -28.57 2.02
CA ALA A 415 9.23 -28.97 3.27
C ALA A 415 9.02 -27.77 4.22
N ALA A 416 10.04 -26.94 4.43
CA ALA A 416 9.93 -25.76 5.28
C ALA A 416 8.98 -24.70 4.71
N LEU A 417 9.03 -24.46 3.40
CA LEU A 417 8.09 -23.57 2.71
C LEU A 417 6.64 -24.05 2.77
N THR A 418 6.41 -25.37 2.85
CA THR A 418 5.06 -25.94 2.92
C THR A 418 4.34 -25.52 4.20
N THR A 419 5.04 -25.44 5.34
CA THR A 419 4.48 -25.00 6.62
C THR A 419 4.06 -23.52 6.57
N TYR A 420 4.95 -22.66 6.08
CA TYR A 420 4.64 -21.23 5.91
C TYR A 420 3.50 -21.01 4.90
N ALA A 421 3.53 -21.72 3.77
CA ALA A 421 2.45 -21.68 2.78
C ALA A 421 1.10 -22.14 3.36
N ALA A 422 1.10 -23.14 4.26
CA ALA A 422 -0.11 -23.57 4.96
C ALA A 422 -0.64 -22.48 5.89
N ALA A 423 0.22 -21.75 6.59
CA ALA A 423 -0.17 -20.61 7.42
C ALA A 423 -0.77 -19.47 6.59
N CYS A 424 -0.17 -19.13 5.45
CA CYS A 424 -0.74 -18.19 4.48
C CYS A 424 -2.14 -18.63 4.01
N ARG A 425 -2.34 -19.93 3.71
CA ARG A 425 -3.67 -20.44 3.31
C ARG A 425 -4.71 -20.34 4.43
N ARG A 426 -4.33 -20.56 5.69
CA ARG A 426 -5.23 -20.41 6.85
C ARG A 426 -5.66 -18.96 7.03
N GLU A 427 -4.73 -18.01 6.94
CA GLU A 427 -5.05 -16.58 6.95
C GLU A 427 -6.03 -16.21 5.84
N LEU A 428 -5.78 -16.66 4.60
CA LEU A 428 -6.70 -16.40 3.47
C LEU A 428 -8.10 -16.95 3.75
N ALA A 429 -8.22 -18.16 4.30
CA ALA A 429 -9.51 -18.75 4.63
C ALA A 429 -10.25 -17.94 5.71
N ALA A 430 -9.55 -17.52 6.77
CA ALA A 430 -10.14 -16.69 7.82
C ALA A 430 -10.59 -15.33 7.28
N SER A 431 -9.80 -14.69 6.41
CA SER A 431 -10.18 -13.44 5.73
C SER A 431 -11.43 -13.59 4.87
N MET A 432 -11.58 -14.70 4.13
CA MET A 432 -12.80 -14.96 3.36
C MET A 432 -14.02 -15.15 4.26
N MET A 433 -13.90 -15.92 5.33
CA MET A 433 -15.00 -16.15 6.28
C MET A 433 -15.46 -14.84 6.93
N THR A 434 -14.54 -13.95 7.30
CA THR A 434 -14.87 -12.62 7.83
C THR A 434 -15.60 -11.77 6.80
N ARG A 435 -15.11 -11.72 5.56
CA ARG A 435 -15.77 -10.99 4.46
C ARG A 435 -17.20 -11.49 4.24
N ASP A 436 -17.38 -12.81 4.16
CA ASP A 436 -18.68 -13.41 3.88
C ASP A 436 -19.65 -13.14 5.04
N ALA A 437 -19.19 -13.24 6.30
CA ALA A 437 -20.00 -12.89 7.47
C ALA A 437 -20.42 -11.40 7.51
N LEU A 438 -19.56 -10.47 7.06
CA LEU A 438 -19.92 -9.06 6.95
C LEU A 438 -20.95 -8.80 5.85
N LEU A 439 -20.87 -9.52 4.72
CA LEU A 439 -21.87 -9.44 3.66
C LEU A 439 -23.22 -9.99 4.13
N ASP A 440 -23.23 -11.15 4.79
CA ASP A 440 -24.44 -11.72 5.38
C ASP A 440 -25.06 -10.79 6.43
N LEU A 441 -24.22 -10.11 7.23
CA LEU A 441 -24.68 -9.13 8.21
C LEU A 441 -25.26 -7.87 7.55
N LEU A 442 -24.66 -7.40 6.44
CA LEU A 442 -25.23 -6.32 5.64
C LEU A 442 -26.62 -6.72 5.11
N ASP A 443 -26.73 -7.89 4.47
CA ASP A 443 -27.99 -8.33 3.88
C ASP A 443 -29.08 -8.51 4.95
N GLY A 444 -28.73 -9.10 6.11
CA GLY A 444 -29.66 -9.24 7.23
C GLY A 444 -30.11 -7.91 7.84
N SER A 445 -29.18 -6.96 8.01
CA SER A 445 -29.52 -5.64 8.55
C SER A 445 -30.33 -4.79 7.57
N VAL A 446 -30.04 -4.85 6.26
CA VAL A 446 -30.85 -4.18 5.25
C VAL A 446 -32.26 -4.79 5.15
N ALA A 447 -32.38 -6.11 5.13
CA ALA A 447 -33.69 -6.77 5.14
C ALA A 447 -34.51 -6.41 6.40
N SER A 448 -33.85 -6.18 7.54
CA SER A 448 -34.53 -5.73 8.76
C SER A 448 -35.06 -4.30 8.68
N ILE A 449 -34.38 -3.41 7.93
CA ILE A 449 -34.86 -2.05 7.64
C ILE A 449 -36.07 -2.15 6.70
N GLU A 450 -35.93 -2.87 5.59
CA GLU A 450 -36.99 -3.05 4.57
C GLU A 450 -38.27 -3.68 5.16
N ALA A 451 -38.16 -4.45 6.26
CA ALA A 451 -39.31 -5.03 6.95
C ALA A 451 -39.96 -4.09 7.98
N ALA A 452 -39.20 -3.12 8.51
CA ALA A 452 -39.64 -2.20 9.56
C ALA A 452 -40.15 -0.87 9.01
N ASP A 453 -39.67 -0.46 7.84
CA ASP A 453 -40.06 0.75 7.13
C ASP A 453 -40.57 0.41 5.74
N SER A 454 -41.72 0.97 5.38
CA SER A 454 -42.28 0.87 4.03
C SER A 454 -41.56 1.75 3.01
N ASP A 455 -40.74 2.71 3.47
CA ASP A 455 -39.87 3.51 2.62
C ASP A 455 -38.53 2.79 2.36
N ALA A 456 -38.27 2.45 1.10
CA ALA A 456 -37.09 1.70 0.69
C ALA A 456 -35.79 2.55 0.67
N GLU A 457 -35.87 3.86 0.92
CA GLU A 457 -34.75 4.78 0.69
C GLU A 457 -33.63 4.67 1.73
N LEU A 458 -33.96 4.48 3.03
CA LEU A 458 -32.97 4.30 4.09
C LEU A 458 -32.17 3.01 3.89
N ALA A 459 -32.86 1.91 3.56
CA ALA A 459 -32.26 0.62 3.23
C ALA A 459 -31.28 0.72 2.04
N ALA A 460 -31.70 1.40 0.96
CA ALA A 460 -30.87 1.62 -0.21
C ALA A 460 -29.62 2.46 0.11
N THR A 461 -29.79 3.53 0.89
CA THR A 461 -28.71 4.43 1.29
C THR A 461 -27.70 3.74 2.21
N TYR A 462 -28.21 2.94 3.15
CA TYR A 462 -27.38 2.13 4.04
C TYR A 462 -26.56 1.09 3.27
N ARG A 463 -27.22 0.35 2.35
CA ARG A 463 -26.56 -0.62 1.47
C ARG A 463 -25.45 0.05 0.64
N ASP A 464 -25.73 1.18 0.00
CA ASP A 464 -24.74 1.93 -0.79
C ASP A 464 -23.58 2.46 0.08
N ALA A 465 -23.86 3.01 1.27
CA ALA A 465 -22.85 3.49 2.21
C ALA A 465 -21.92 2.37 2.72
N ALA A 466 -22.47 1.18 2.98
CA ALA A 466 -21.73 0.00 3.38
C ALA A 466 -20.85 -0.53 2.23
N LEU A 467 -21.43 -0.70 1.03
CA LEU A 467 -20.69 -1.16 -0.14
C LEU A 467 -19.57 -0.18 -0.54
N ARG A 468 -19.76 1.14 -0.38
CA ARG A 468 -18.69 2.13 -0.62
C ARG A 468 -17.48 1.94 0.29
N ARG A 469 -17.69 1.53 1.55
CA ARG A 469 -16.62 1.23 2.51
C ARG A 469 -15.95 -0.11 2.21
N GLY A 470 -16.72 -1.13 1.83
CA GLY A 470 -16.19 -2.46 1.52
C GLY A 470 -15.53 -2.57 0.13
N PHE A 471 -16.05 -1.87 -0.87
CA PHE A 471 -15.65 -1.95 -2.28
C PHE A 471 -15.38 -0.56 -2.89
N PRO A 472 -14.42 0.19 -2.33
CA PRO A 472 -14.21 1.60 -2.69
C PRO A 472 -13.79 1.80 -4.15
N THR A 473 -13.20 0.79 -4.80
CA THR A 473 -12.80 0.85 -6.21
C THR A 473 -13.98 0.67 -7.16
N GLU A 474 -14.88 -0.28 -6.87
CA GLU A 474 -16.08 -0.55 -7.66
C GLU A 474 -17.13 0.54 -7.45
N MET A 475 -17.33 0.96 -6.20
CA MET A 475 -18.33 1.96 -5.80
C MET A 475 -17.88 3.40 -6.01
N ARG A 476 -16.67 3.63 -6.55
CA ARG A 476 -16.16 4.96 -6.82
C ARG A 476 -17.12 5.76 -7.70
N ARG A 477 -17.38 7.01 -7.31
CA ARG A 477 -18.17 7.95 -8.11
C ARG A 477 -17.49 8.23 -9.46
N ARG A 478 -18.24 8.05 -10.54
CA ARG A 478 -17.77 8.14 -11.93
C ARG A 478 -17.78 9.58 -12.44
N TRP A 479 -17.25 9.79 -13.65
CA TRP A 479 -17.30 11.12 -14.25
C TRP A 479 -18.74 11.45 -14.65
N SER A 480 -19.47 10.54 -15.28
CA SER A 480 -20.88 10.70 -15.65
C SER A 480 -21.75 11.19 -14.49
N GLU A 481 -21.71 10.52 -13.33
CA GLU A 481 -22.47 10.91 -12.13
C GLU A 481 -22.13 12.34 -11.66
N ARG A 482 -20.84 12.71 -11.68
CA ARG A 482 -20.41 14.06 -11.27
C ARG A 482 -20.84 15.12 -12.27
N ALA A 483 -20.70 14.82 -13.57
CA ALA A 483 -21.08 15.71 -14.65
C ALA A 483 -22.59 15.98 -14.61
N LEU A 484 -23.41 14.94 -14.46
CA LEU A 484 -24.86 15.08 -14.34
C LEU A 484 -25.29 15.81 -13.07
N THR A 485 -24.61 15.57 -11.94
CA THR A 485 -24.87 16.33 -10.71
C THR A 485 -24.57 17.82 -10.91
N SER A 486 -23.50 18.16 -11.63
CA SER A 486 -23.18 19.55 -11.98
C SER A 486 -24.15 20.14 -13.00
N ALA A 487 -24.55 19.36 -14.02
CA ALA A 487 -25.48 19.80 -15.05
C ALA A 487 -26.86 20.13 -14.46
N ASN A 488 -27.39 19.29 -13.56
CA ASN A 488 -28.66 19.53 -12.85
C ASN A 488 -28.65 20.75 -11.91
N ARG A 489 -27.50 21.43 -11.72
CA ARG A 489 -27.34 22.63 -10.87
C ARG A 489 -27.12 23.90 -11.69
N LEU A 490 -27.25 23.85 -13.01
CA LEU A 490 -27.16 25.03 -13.86
C LEU A 490 -28.46 25.83 -13.74
N ASP A 491 -28.36 27.13 -13.50
CA ASP A 491 -29.51 28.01 -13.22
C ASP A 491 -30.31 28.37 -14.50
N ASP A 492 -29.66 28.35 -15.68
CA ASP A 492 -30.23 28.78 -16.96
C ASP A 492 -30.59 27.57 -17.87
N LEU A 493 -31.39 26.63 -17.36
CA LEU A 493 -31.89 25.48 -18.13
C LEU A 493 -33.39 25.63 -18.40
N ASP A 494 -33.83 25.27 -19.61
CA ASP A 494 -35.26 25.13 -19.90
C ASP A 494 -35.85 23.84 -19.28
N ASP A 495 -37.17 23.83 -19.09
CA ASP A 495 -37.88 22.73 -18.42
C ASP A 495 -37.70 21.39 -19.15
N GLU A 496 -37.59 21.40 -20.49
CA GLU A 496 -37.37 20.20 -21.30
C GLU A 496 -35.98 19.60 -21.04
N THR A 497 -34.95 20.45 -20.96
CA THR A 497 -33.58 20.07 -20.63
C THR A 497 -33.47 19.55 -19.21
N ILE A 498 -34.17 20.16 -18.26
CA ILE A 498 -34.21 19.70 -16.86
C ILE A 498 -34.80 18.29 -16.78
N GLU A 499 -35.95 18.06 -17.42
CA GLU A 499 -36.60 16.75 -17.39
C GLU A 499 -35.76 15.68 -18.11
N TRP A 500 -35.14 16.04 -19.23
CA TRP A 500 -34.20 15.16 -19.93
C TRP A 500 -32.97 14.82 -19.07
N LEU A 501 -32.37 15.80 -18.37
CA LEU A 501 -31.24 15.57 -17.46
C LEU A 501 -31.62 14.65 -16.29
N ARG A 502 -32.85 14.77 -15.76
CA ARG A 502 -33.38 13.87 -14.74
C ARG A 502 -33.53 12.45 -15.26
N GLY A 503 -34.14 12.28 -16.44
CA GLY A 503 -34.26 10.97 -17.10
C GLY A 503 -32.90 10.32 -17.35
N LEU A 504 -31.95 11.08 -17.93
CA LEU A 504 -30.59 10.61 -18.16
C LEU A 504 -29.86 10.24 -16.84
N SER A 505 -30.08 11.02 -15.78
CA SER A 505 -29.51 10.74 -14.46
C SER A 505 -30.05 9.45 -13.87
N ALA A 506 -31.35 9.18 -14.00
CA ALA A 506 -31.99 7.95 -13.55
C ALA A 506 -31.47 6.72 -14.34
N ASP A 507 -31.40 6.82 -15.67
CA ASP A 507 -30.90 5.75 -16.54
C ASP A 507 -29.45 5.38 -16.25
N ILE A 508 -28.60 6.39 -16.03
CA ILE A 508 -27.20 6.18 -15.67
C ILE A 508 -27.07 5.63 -14.26
N ALA A 509 -27.86 6.10 -13.30
CA ALA A 509 -27.86 5.56 -11.94
C ALA A 509 -28.22 4.06 -11.95
N GLN A 510 -29.27 3.67 -12.70
CA GLN A 510 -29.68 2.27 -12.84
C GLN A 510 -28.59 1.42 -13.52
N SER A 511 -28.02 1.91 -14.63
CA SER A 511 -26.94 1.23 -15.36
C SER A 511 -25.71 1.03 -14.48
N LEU A 512 -25.31 2.05 -13.73
CA LEU A 512 -24.17 1.97 -12.82
C LEU A 512 -24.43 1.06 -11.63
N ALA A 513 -25.65 1.02 -11.08
CA ALA A 513 -26.01 0.11 -10.00
C ALA A 513 -25.82 -1.36 -10.44
N ALA A 514 -26.33 -1.72 -11.62
CA ALA A 514 -26.16 -3.07 -12.18
C ALA A 514 -24.69 -3.42 -12.42
N LEU A 515 -23.91 -2.50 -13.00
CA LEU A 515 -22.48 -2.72 -13.26
C LEU A 515 -21.65 -2.82 -11.98
N ARG A 516 -21.98 -2.03 -10.94
CA ARG A 516 -21.34 -2.10 -9.62
C ARG A 516 -21.61 -3.44 -8.97
N ALA A 517 -22.87 -3.89 -8.95
CA ALA A 517 -23.24 -5.20 -8.42
C ALA A 517 -22.51 -6.34 -9.14
N ASP A 518 -22.46 -6.32 -10.48
CA ASP A 518 -21.70 -7.31 -11.25
C ASP A 518 -20.20 -7.26 -10.96
N SER A 519 -19.63 -6.05 -10.84
CA SER A 519 -18.20 -5.87 -10.54
C SER A 519 -17.84 -6.45 -9.16
N ILE A 520 -18.67 -6.17 -8.15
CA ILE A 520 -18.50 -6.70 -6.79
C ILE A 520 -18.61 -8.23 -6.82
N ARG A 521 -19.67 -8.78 -7.45
CA ARG A 521 -19.87 -10.24 -7.57
C ARG A 521 -18.67 -10.95 -8.21
N ARG A 522 -18.15 -10.43 -9.32
CA ARG A 522 -16.97 -11.00 -9.98
C ARG A 522 -15.72 -10.87 -9.12
N ARG A 523 -15.56 -9.76 -8.40
CA ARG A 523 -14.46 -9.53 -7.47
C ARG A 523 -14.44 -10.54 -6.33
N LEU A 524 -15.62 -10.87 -5.77
CA LEU A 524 -15.76 -11.85 -4.69
C LEU A 524 -15.23 -13.24 -5.06
N VAL A 525 -15.30 -13.61 -6.33
CA VAL A 525 -14.74 -14.86 -6.88
C VAL A 525 -13.26 -14.70 -7.26
N ARG A 526 -12.91 -13.61 -7.93
CA ARG A 526 -11.58 -13.35 -8.46
C ARG A 526 -10.52 -13.19 -7.37
N ASP A 527 -10.77 -12.35 -6.37
CA ASP A 527 -9.75 -11.96 -5.39
C ASP A 527 -9.23 -13.16 -4.57
N PRO A 528 -10.08 -14.06 -4.04
CA PRO A 528 -9.61 -15.29 -3.38
C PRO A 528 -8.80 -16.21 -4.29
N ARG A 529 -9.20 -16.35 -5.57
CA ARG A 529 -8.46 -17.15 -6.55
C ARG A 529 -7.05 -16.59 -6.75
N LEU A 530 -6.93 -15.30 -7.02
CA LEU A 530 -5.65 -14.62 -7.21
C LEU A 530 -4.76 -14.71 -5.98
N ALA A 531 -5.31 -14.50 -4.78
CA ALA A 531 -4.53 -14.59 -3.55
C ALA A 531 -3.97 -16.00 -3.32
N ARG A 532 -4.74 -17.05 -3.63
CA ARG A 532 -4.26 -18.44 -3.57
C ARG A 532 -3.20 -18.75 -4.62
N GLU A 533 -3.40 -18.28 -5.86
CA GLU A 533 -2.42 -18.44 -6.94
C GLU A 533 -1.10 -17.72 -6.60
N GLN A 534 -1.16 -16.51 -6.05
CA GLN A 534 0.02 -15.77 -5.56
C GLN A 534 0.79 -16.54 -4.47
N VAL A 535 0.08 -17.15 -3.52
CA VAL A 535 0.70 -18.03 -2.51
C VAL A 535 1.33 -19.25 -3.18
N ALA A 536 0.65 -19.90 -4.13
CA ALA A 536 1.17 -21.07 -4.82
C ALA A 536 2.45 -20.73 -5.62
N VAL A 537 2.41 -19.68 -6.43
CA VAL A 537 3.54 -19.20 -7.25
C VAL A 537 4.75 -18.87 -6.38
N ARG A 538 4.55 -18.12 -5.28
CA ARG A 538 5.64 -17.74 -4.38
C ARG A 538 6.37 -18.95 -3.77
N PHE A 539 5.71 -20.10 -3.65
CA PHE A 539 6.25 -21.29 -3.01
C PHE A 539 6.46 -22.46 -3.98
N GLY A 540 6.79 -22.17 -5.23
CA GLY A 540 7.23 -23.16 -6.23
C GLY A 540 6.16 -23.58 -7.24
N GLY A 541 5.02 -22.88 -7.28
CA GLY A 541 4.05 -22.99 -8.37
C GLY A 541 4.52 -22.28 -9.63
N ASP A 542 3.99 -22.70 -10.79
CA ASP A 542 4.30 -22.07 -12.08
C ASP A 542 3.69 -20.66 -12.15
N GLU A 543 4.53 -19.63 -12.33
CA GLU A 543 4.12 -18.23 -12.53
C GLU A 543 3.11 -18.06 -13.68
N ARG A 544 3.16 -18.95 -14.68
CA ARG A 544 2.24 -18.94 -15.84
C ARG A 544 0.79 -19.25 -15.46
N THR A 545 0.53 -19.74 -14.26
CA THR A 545 -0.82 -19.96 -13.75
C THR A 545 -1.60 -18.66 -13.51
N ILE A 546 -0.92 -17.53 -13.27
CA ILE A 546 -1.60 -16.25 -13.04
C ILE A 546 -1.86 -15.56 -14.39
N ALA A 547 -3.10 -15.70 -14.87
CA ALA A 547 -3.56 -15.04 -16.09
C ALA A 547 -3.85 -13.55 -15.85
N TRP A 548 -2.86 -12.68 -16.07
CA TRP A 548 -3.01 -11.23 -15.93
C TRP A 548 -3.79 -10.58 -17.08
N GLY A 549 -5.10 -10.43 -16.92
CA GLY A 549 -5.97 -9.61 -17.79
C GLY A 549 -6.06 -8.11 -17.43
N SER A 550 -6.66 -7.32 -18.32
CA SER A 550 -6.91 -5.87 -18.15
C SER A 550 -7.74 -5.54 -16.90
N GLU A 551 -8.68 -6.40 -16.54
CA GLU A 551 -9.54 -6.29 -15.35
C GLU A 551 -8.78 -6.25 -14.02
N HIS A 552 -7.56 -6.82 -13.97
CA HIS A 552 -6.69 -6.75 -12.79
C HIS A 552 -6.13 -5.34 -12.60
N TRP A 553 -5.72 -4.72 -13.71
CA TRP A 553 -5.01 -3.44 -13.70
C TRP A 553 -5.94 -2.23 -13.67
N PHE A 554 -7.08 -2.34 -14.33
CA PHE A 554 -8.01 -1.24 -14.56
C PHE A 554 -9.34 -1.39 -13.81
N GLY A 555 -9.59 -2.55 -13.21
CA GLY A 555 -10.83 -2.89 -12.52
C GLY A 555 -11.80 -3.67 -13.41
N ILE A 556 -12.73 -4.37 -12.78
CA ILE A 556 -13.77 -5.14 -13.46
C ILE A 556 -14.74 -4.17 -14.16
N ASN A 557 -15.24 -4.55 -15.34
CA ASN A 557 -16.15 -3.75 -16.16
C ASN A 557 -15.61 -2.36 -16.57
N HIS A 558 -14.28 -2.17 -16.55
CA HIS A 558 -13.66 -0.87 -16.86
C HIS A 558 -14.05 -0.30 -18.23
N GLN A 559 -14.13 -1.17 -19.25
CA GLN A 559 -14.50 -0.77 -20.62
C GLN A 559 -15.95 -0.26 -20.67
N THR A 560 -16.91 -1.06 -20.20
CA THR A 560 -18.34 -0.67 -20.17
C THR A 560 -18.58 0.60 -19.35
N LEU A 561 -17.86 0.77 -18.23
CA LEU A 561 -17.93 2.00 -17.44
C LEU A 561 -17.37 3.21 -18.20
N THR A 562 -16.35 3.01 -19.03
CA THR A 562 -15.79 4.06 -19.90
C THR A 562 -16.76 4.41 -21.03
N GLU A 563 -17.46 3.42 -21.59
CA GLU A 563 -18.49 3.62 -22.61
C GLU A 563 -19.67 4.43 -22.07
N ILE A 564 -20.10 4.19 -20.83
CA ILE A 564 -21.12 5.04 -20.17
C ILE A 564 -20.62 6.47 -20.03
N ASP A 565 -19.39 6.68 -19.58
CA ASP A 565 -18.80 8.03 -19.49
C ASP A 565 -18.74 8.70 -20.88
N ASP A 566 -18.32 7.98 -21.93
CA ASP A 566 -18.24 8.48 -23.31
C ASP A 566 -19.63 8.84 -23.87
N ARG A 567 -20.64 7.98 -23.64
CA ARG A 567 -22.03 8.24 -24.06
C ARG A 567 -22.62 9.46 -23.36
N THR A 568 -22.48 9.53 -22.04
CA THR A 568 -22.97 10.66 -21.23
C THR A 568 -22.34 11.97 -21.69
N GLU A 569 -21.04 11.95 -22.01
CA GLU A 569 -20.33 13.11 -22.56
C GLU A 569 -20.91 13.54 -23.91
N GLY A 570 -21.17 12.61 -24.81
CA GLY A 570 -21.80 12.90 -26.11
C GLY A 570 -23.18 13.52 -25.96
N GLU A 571 -24.01 12.95 -25.09
CA GLU A 571 -25.38 13.42 -24.81
C GLU A 571 -25.38 14.83 -24.18
N LEU A 572 -24.56 15.06 -23.16
CA LEU A 572 -24.46 16.37 -22.52
C LEU A 572 -23.89 17.44 -23.45
N ARG A 573 -22.95 17.11 -24.36
CA ARG A 573 -22.44 18.04 -25.37
C ARG A 573 -23.46 18.42 -26.43
N ALA A 574 -24.39 17.51 -26.73
CA ALA A 574 -25.44 17.75 -27.72
C ALA A 574 -26.54 18.67 -27.16
N MET A 575 -26.82 18.55 -25.85
CA MET A 575 -27.93 19.28 -25.21
C MET A 575 -27.50 20.62 -24.60
N LEU A 576 -26.30 20.72 -24.03
CA LEU A 576 -25.84 21.93 -23.36
C LEU A 576 -25.14 22.89 -24.33
N THR A 577 -25.27 24.19 -24.06
CA THR A 577 -24.49 25.20 -24.77
C THR A 577 -23.00 25.09 -24.42
N ALA A 578 -22.13 25.67 -25.25
CA ALA A 578 -20.68 25.66 -25.01
C ALA A 578 -20.29 26.33 -23.68
N GLU A 579 -21.04 27.36 -23.27
CA GLU A 579 -20.82 28.07 -22.00
C GLU A 579 -21.21 27.19 -20.81
N GLN A 580 -22.39 26.56 -20.85
CA GLN A 580 -22.85 25.61 -19.84
C GLN A 580 -21.93 24.39 -19.72
N TRP A 581 -21.48 23.84 -20.85
CA TRP A 581 -20.52 22.73 -20.89
C TRP A 581 -19.19 23.06 -20.21
N SER A 582 -18.71 24.30 -20.35
CA SER A 582 -17.43 24.74 -19.78
C SER A 582 -17.41 24.73 -18.24
N VAL A 583 -18.58 24.75 -17.60
CA VAL A 583 -18.75 24.71 -16.13
C VAL A 583 -18.65 23.27 -15.60
N LEU A 584 -18.85 22.26 -16.44
CA LEU A 584 -18.84 20.86 -16.03
C LEU A 584 -17.43 20.37 -15.64
N PRO A 585 -17.33 19.37 -14.74
CA PRO A 585 -16.04 18.83 -14.31
C PRO A 585 -15.25 18.26 -15.49
N ALA A 586 -14.02 18.76 -15.68
CA ALA A 586 -13.14 18.30 -16.76
C ALA A 586 -12.81 16.80 -16.66
N ARG A 587 -12.78 16.12 -17.81
CA ARG A 587 -12.37 14.72 -17.90
C ARG A 587 -10.85 14.61 -17.81
N ARG A 588 -10.35 13.51 -17.25
CA ARG A 588 -8.89 13.30 -17.07
C ARG A 588 -8.09 13.34 -18.38
N ARG A 589 -8.71 13.00 -19.52
CA ARG A 589 -8.10 13.13 -20.86
C ARG A 589 -7.82 14.60 -21.19
N ASP A 590 -8.76 15.49 -20.90
CA ASP A 590 -8.66 16.93 -21.17
C ASP A 590 -7.80 17.68 -20.15
N ALA A 591 -7.76 17.22 -18.90
CA ALA A 591 -6.91 17.81 -17.86
C ALA A 591 -5.40 17.67 -18.16
N LYS A 592 -4.99 16.61 -18.87
CA LYS A 592 -3.60 16.44 -19.34
C LYS A 592 -3.28 17.40 -20.49
N ILE A 593 -4.22 17.56 -21.43
CA ILE A 593 -4.08 18.47 -22.58
C ILE A 593 -4.05 19.94 -22.11
N SER A 594 -4.86 20.29 -21.10
CA SER A 594 -4.89 21.62 -20.48
C SER A 594 -3.59 21.96 -19.74
N LYS A 595 -2.98 21.00 -19.02
CA LYS A 595 -1.66 21.19 -18.38
C LYS A 595 -0.55 21.40 -19.41
N GLU A 596 -0.49 20.57 -20.45
CA GLU A 596 0.49 20.74 -21.54
C GLU A 596 0.29 22.04 -22.34
N GLY A 597 -0.94 22.54 -22.44
CA GLY A 597 -1.26 23.83 -23.06
C GLY A 597 -0.89 25.04 -22.19
N ARG A 598 -1.02 24.94 -20.86
CA ARG A 598 -0.64 26.00 -19.91
C ARG A 598 0.88 26.12 -19.78
N ASP A 599 1.60 24.99 -19.74
CA ASP A 599 3.06 24.99 -19.67
C ASP A 599 3.72 25.52 -20.96
N LYS A 600 3.05 25.41 -22.12
CA LYS A 600 3.50 26.01 -23.39
C LYS A 600 3.22 27.51 -23.51
N LYS A 601 2.17 28.04 -22.86
CA LYS A 601 1.88 29.49 -22.85
C LYS A 601 2.66 30.26 -21.79
N GLY A 602 3.18 29.60 -20.75
CA GLY A 602 4.00 30.22 -19.70
C GLY A 602 5.44 30.60 -20.10
N ASN A 603 5.91 30.21 -21.29
CA ASN A 603 7.30 30.43 -21.72
C ASN A 603 7.47 31.40 -22.91
N ALA A 604 6.42 32.14 -23.27
CA ALA A 604 6.52 33.25 -24.22
C ALA A 604 6.99 34.51 -23.49
N ARG A 605 8.31 34.70 -23.43
CA ARG A 605 8.97 35.92 -22.94
C ARG A 605 8.46 37.13 -23.74
N PRO A 606 8.02 38.24 -23.11
CA PRO A 606 7.62 39.43 -23.84
C PRO A 606 8.86 40.08 -24.48
N THR A 607 8.80 40.32 -25.79
CA THR A 607 9.77 41.14 -26.51
C THR A 607 9.71 42.58 -25.99
N PRO A 608 10.83 43.22 -25.64
CA PRO A 608 10.82 44.60 -25.19
C PRO A 608 10.48 45.53 -26.37
N LYS A 609 9.51 46.42 -26.15
CA LYS A 609 9.24 47.57 -27.02
C LYS A 609 10.49 48.44 -27.09
N LYS A 610 10.97 48.71 -28.31
CA LYS A 610 11.89 49.82 -28.57
C LYS A 610 11.11 51.14 -28.46
N SER A 611 11.64 52.07 -27.69
CA SER A 611 11.24 53.48 -27.67
C SER A 611 12.50 54.33 -27.63
N GLY A 612 12.62 55.28 -28.55
CA GLY A 612 13.58 56.39 -28.52
C GLY A 612 15.02 55.99 -28.78
#